data_AF-A0A1Q9UP44-F1
#
_entry.id   AF-A0A1Q9UP44-F1
#
_cell.length_a   1.000
_cell.length_b   1.000
_cell.length_c   1.000
_cell.angle_alpha   90.00
_cell.angle_beta   90.00
_cell.angle_gamma   90.00
#
_symmetry.space_group_name_H-M   'P 1'
#
loop_
_entity.id
_entity.type
_entity.pdbx_description
1 polymer ?
#
loop_
_entity_poly.entity_id
_entity_poly.type
_entity_poly.pdbx_seq_one_letter_code
_entity_poly.pdbx_strand_id
1 'polypeptide(L)'
;MYALLEGGFPKGAHVISRSMHEAAVVASVLCEFGTTPGHEDLGLRFLSFDHMTNLMDAEEHQRHAERLGYEPFSDEEMAALRATKAEVLERFPDLDAPLGWAGSLPGLKKRDFRGLEALARLDHLRPYYTWASHEVHAYPKGVRLNQSGLDGRQWKLAGRTNAGLADPAQSALIALNQVTASMLTLPGVPSPSRLVASQAAMILQNEACHEFVRIEDEIAAEHSVTVV
;
A
#
# COMPACT_ATOMS: atom_id res chain seq x y z
N MET A 1 1.96 11.99 -2.11
CA MET A 1 3.41 11.70 -2.07
C MET A 1 4.23 12.92 -2.47
N TYR A 2 4.25 13.31 -3.76
CA TYR A 2 5.04 14.46 -4.24
C TYR A 2 4.90 15.71 -3.37
N ALA A 3 3.67 16.18 -3.12
CA ALA A 3 3.43 17.35 -2.27
C ALA A 3 3.93 17.22 -0.81
N LEU A 4 4.04 16.00 -0.28
CA LEU A 4 4.59 15.76 1.05
C LEU A 4 6.12 15.81 1.03
N LEU A 5 6.75 15.27 -0.01
CA LEU A 5 8.20 15.36 -0.20
C LEU A 5 8.63 16.80 -0.47
N GLU A 6 8.00 17.47 -1.43
CA GLU A 6 8.23 18.88 -1.76
C GLU A 6 7.93 19.81 -0.57
N GLY A 7 6.91 19.49 0.22
CA GLY A 7 6.55 20.25 1.41
C GLY A 7 7.46 20.01 2.62
N GLY A 8 8.40 19.07 2.57
CA GLY A 8 9.28 18.73 3.70
C GLY A 8 8.57 17.95 4.82
N PHE A 9 7.65 17.05 4.48
CA PHE A 9 6.87 16.25 5.43
C PHE A 9 7.22 14.75 5.36
N PRO A 10 8.41 14.35 5.84
CA PRO A 10 8.92 12.98 5.69
C PRO A 10 8.02 11.92 6.35
N LYS A 11 7.47 12.19 7.54
CA LYS A 11 6.60 11.24 8.25
C LYS A 11 5.26 11.04 7.55
N GLY A 12 4.68 12.12 7.02
CA GLY A 12 3.51 12.02 6.16
C GLY A 12 3.81 11.26 4.87
N ALA A 13 4.98 11.49 4.26
CA ALA A 13 5.41 10.75 3.08
C ALA A 13 5.59 9.25 3.38
N HIS A 14 6.13 8.88 4.54
CA HIS A 14 6.21 7.49 4.99
C HIS A 14 4.84 6.83 5.07
N VAL A 15 3.85 7.50 5.68
CA VAL A 15 2.46 7.01 5.72
C VAL A 15 1.94 6.67 4.33
N ILE A 16 2.19 7.53 3.34
CA ILE A 16 1.75 7.27 1.96
C ILE A 16 2.57 6.16 1.30
N SER A 17 3.88 6.06 1.57
CA SER A 17 4.73 4.99 1.03
C SER A 17 4.25 3.59 1.44
N ARG A 18 3.66 3.46 2.65
CA ARG A 18 3.02 2.23 3.12
C ARG A 18 1.88 1.79 2.20
N SER A 19 0.96 2.70 1.87
CA SER A 19 -0.16 2.40 0.97
C SER A 19 0.32 2.12 -0.45
N MET A 20 1.40 2.74 -0.91
CA MET A 20 2.01 2.42 -2.20
C MET A 20 2.60 1.00 -2.20
N HIS A 21 3.25 0.56 -1.12
CA HIS A 21 3.71 -0.82 -0.96
C HIS A 21 2.54 -1.82 -0.96
N GLU A 22 1.42 -1.50 -0.29
CA GLU A 22 0.20 -2.33 -0.35
C GLU A 22 -0.30 -2.48 -1.80
N ALA A 23 -0.33 -1.38 -2.56
CA ALA A 23 -0.70 -1.41 -3.97
C ALA A 23 0.29 -2.26 -4.81
N ALA A 24 1.59 -2.13 -4.56
CA ALA A 24 2.62 -2.92 -5.26
C ALA A 24 2.49 -4.42 -4.99
N VAL A 25 2.24 -4.82 -3.75
CA VAL A 25 1.99 -6.22 -3.36
C VAL A 25 0.75 -6.76 -4.07
N VAL A 26 -0.37 -6.04 -4.01
CA VAL A 26 -1.64 -6.46 -4.65
C VAL A 26 -1.47 -6.54 -6.16
N ALA A 27 -0.88 -5.53 -6.80
CA ALA A 27 -0.65 -5.50 -8.24
C ALA A 27 0.23 -6.67 -8.70
N SER A 28 1.30 -6.98 -7.94
CA SER A 28 2.21 -8.09 -8.24
C SER A 28 1.48 -9.44 -8.14
N VAL A 29 0.68 -9.65 -7.09
CA VAL A 29 -0.11 -10.89 -6.93
C VAL A 29 -1.13 -11.04 -8.06
N LEU A 30 -1.88 -9.98 -8.39
CA LEU A 30 -2.86 -10.04 -9.46
C LEU A 30 -2.21 -10.32 -10.82
N CYS A 31 -1.07 -9.67 -11.10
CA CYS A 31 -0.32 -9.87 -12.34
C CYS A 31 0.25 -11.28 -12.47
N GLU A 32 0.87 -11.81 -11.41
CA GLU A 32 1.53 -13.12 -11.42
C GLU A 32 0.51 -14.26 -11.45
N PHE A 33 -0.56 -14.16 -10.65
CA PHE A 33 -1.48 -15.29 -10.46
C PHE A 33 -2.75 -15.21 -11.30
N GLY A 34 -3.15 -14.04 -11.79
CA GLY A 34 -4.39 -13.88 -12.57
C GLY A 34 -4.40 -14.61 -13.92
N THR A 35 -3.26 -15.17 -14.34
CA THR A 35 -3.15 -16.03 -15.54
C THR A 35 -2.72 -17.46 -15.21
N THR A 36 -2.61 -17.79 -13.92
CA THR A 36 -2.31 -19.17 -13.48
C THR A 36 -3.54 -20.05 -13.72
N PRO A 37 -3.38 -21.26 -14.32
CA PRO A 37 -4.48 -22.18 -14.51
C PRO A 37 -5.24 -22.47 -13.21
N GLY A 38 -6.55 -22.32 -13.22
CA GLY A 38 -7.43 -22.47 -12.04
C GLY A 38 -7.56 -21.21 -11.17
N HIS A 39 -6.95 -20.09 -11.56
CA HIS A 39 -7.02 -18.80 -10.88
C HIS A 39 -7.30 -17.64 -11.86
N GLU A 40 -7.86 -17.94 -13.03
CA GLU A 40 -8.18 -16.96 -14.07
C GLU A 40 -9.26 -15.95 -13.62
N ASP A 41 -10.05 -16.32 -12.61
CA ASP A 41 -11.07 -15.48 -12.00
C ASP A 41 -10.52 -14.55 -10.89
N LEU A 42 -9.22 -14.58 -10.58
CA LEU A 42 -8.62 -13.83 -9.47
C LEU A 42 -8.90 -12.33 -9.56
N GLY A 43 -8.80 -11.74 -10.77
CA GLY A 43 -9.12 -10.33 -10.98
C GLY A 43 -10.60 -10.02 -10.70
N LEU A 44 -11.51 -10.92 -11.09
CA LEU A 44 -12.93 -10.79 -10.78
C LEU A 44 -13.19 -10.96 -9.29
N ARG A 45 -12.54 -11.93 -8.63
CA ARG A 45 -12.62 -12.11 -7.18
C ARG A 45 -12.17 -10.86 -6.43
N PHE A 46 -11.08 -10.22 -6.84
CA PHE A 46 -10.59 -8.97 -6.26
C PHE A 46 -11.61 -7.85 -6.36
N LEU A 47 -12.21 -7.65 -7.54
CA LEU A 47 -13.25 -6.64 -7.73
C LEU A 47 -14.54 -6.98 -6.96
N SER A 48 -14.97 -8.24 -6.99
CA SER A 48 -16.18 -8.70 -6.31
C SER A 48 -16.08 -8.67 -4.78
N PHE A 49 -14.86 -8.67 -4.23
CA PHE A 49 -14.64 -8.52 -2.79
C PHE A 49 -15.12 -7.16 -2.25
N ASP A 50 -15.22 -6.13 -3.11
CA ASP A 50 -15.82 -4.84 -2.77
C ASP A 50 -17.25 -4.97 -2.21
N HIS A 51 -18.03 -5.94 -2.70
CA HIS A 51 -19.39 -6.17 -2.20
C HIS A 51 -19.40 -6.69 -0.75
N MET A 52 -18.34 -7.34 -0.30
CA MET A 52 -18.21 -7.76 1.10
C MET A 52 -17.93 -6.55 1.99
N THR A 53 -17.01 -5.67 1.56
CA THR A 53 -16.64 -4.47 2.30
C THR A 53 -17.75 -3.44 2.31
N ASN A 54 -18.47 -3.25 1.20
CA ASN A 54 -19.59 -2.30 1.13
C ASN A 54 -20.72 -2.63 2.11
N LEU A 55 -21.10 -3.90 2.24
CA LEU A 55 -22.12 -4.29 3.22
C LEU A 55 -21.60 -4.10 4.65
N MET A 56 -20.35 -4.50 4.92
CA MET A 56 -19.73 -4.30 6.23
C MET A 56 -19.72 -2.82 6.63
N ASP A 57 -19.28 -1.94 5.74
CA ASP A 57 -19.24 -0.49 5.97
C ASP A 57 -20.64 0.10 6.16
N ALA A 58 -21.62 -0.35 5.35
CA ALA A 58 -23.01 0.07 5.49
C ALA A 58 -23.63 -0.38 6.83
N GLU A 59 -23.33 -1.60 7.29
CA GLU A 59 -23.79 -2.09 8.59
C GLU A 59 -23.19 -1.31 9.76
N GLU A 60 -21.90 -0.98 9.71
CA GLU A 60 -21.26 -0.14 10.72
C GLU A 60 -21.81 1.30 10.72
N HIS A 61 -22.03 1.88 9.53
CA HIS A 61 -22.73 3.16 9.40
C HIS A 61 -24.13 3.09 10.02
N GLN A 62 -24.94 2.10 9.65
CA GLN A 62 -26.32 1.94 10.13
C GLN A 62 -26.39 1.87 11.66
N ARG A 63 -25.45 1.17 12.31
CA ARG A 63 -25.37 1.05 13.77
C ARG A 63 -25.12 2.37 14.49
N HIS A 64 -24.55 3.36 13.80
CA HIS A 64 -24.07 4.59 14.43
C HIS A 64 -24.69 5.86 13.84
N ALA A 65 -25.41 5.77 12.72
CA ALA A 65 -25.98 6.90 11.98
C ALA A 65 -26.80 7.84 12.89
N GLU A 66 -27.76 7.30 13.65
CA GLU A 66 -28.60 8.10 14.56
C GLU A 66 -27.76 8.85 15.60
N ARG A 67 -26.80 8.17 16.24
CA ARG A 67 -25.92 8.77 17.26
C ARG A 67 -25.01 9.85 16.68
N LEU A 68 -24.60 9.71 15.42
CA LEU A 68 -23.75 10.66 14.71
C LEU A 68 -24.55 11.79 14.05
N GLY A 69 -25.89 11.69 14.00
CA GLY A 69 -26.76 12.64 13.30
C GLY A 69 -26.67 12.53 11.78
N TYR A 70 -26.28 11.36 11.25
CA TYR A 70 -26.29 11.06 9.82
C TYR A 70 -27.58 10.36 9.41
N GLU A 71 -27.95 10.52 8.13
CA GLU A 71 -29.05 9.77 7.53
C GLU A 71 -28.71 8.26 7.51
N PRO A 72 -29.54 7.39 8.09
CA PRO A 72 -29.37 5.95 7.96
C PRO A 72 -29.71 5.49 6.53
N PHE A 73 -29.20 4.32 6.13
CA PHE A 73 -29.69 3.66 4.93
C PHE A 73 -31.14 3.21 5.14
N SER A 74 -31.91 3.22 4.05
CA SER A 74 -33.25 2.65 4.03
C SER A 74 -33.21 1.12 4.14
N ASP A 75 -34.33 0.52 4.53
CA ASP A 75 -34.45 -0.94 4.57
C ASP A 75 -34.28 -1.55 3.17
N GLU A 76 -34.74 -0.87 2.11
CA GLU A 76 -34.54 -1.29 0.73
C GLU A 76 -33.06 -1.25 0.31
N GLU A 77 -32.33 -0.20 0.66
CA GLU A 77 -30.90 -0.07 0.35
C GLU A 77 -30.09 -1.17 1.04
N MET A 78 -30.37 -1.42 2.32
CA MET A 78 -29.72 -2.49 3.08
C MET A 78 -30.09 -3.88 2.54
N ALA A 79 -31.34 -4.09 2.11
CA ALA A 79 -31.76 -5.33 1.47
C ALA A 79 -31.04 -5.55 0.13
N ALA A 80 -30.86 -4.51 -0.68
CA ALA A 80 -30.14 -4.58 -1.96
C ALA A 80 -28.66 -4.94 -1.79
N LEU A 81 -27.98 -4.36 -0.79
CA LEU A 81 -26.58 -4.71 -0.47
C LEU A 81 -26.45 -6.18 -0.03
N ARG A 82 -27.38 -6.67 0.81
CA ARG A 82 -27.40 -8.08 1.24
C ARG A 82 -27.66 -9.03 0.07
N ALA A 83 -28.60 -8.69 -0.80
CA ALA A 83 -28.89 -9.46 -2.00
C ALA A 83 -27.67 -9.55 -2.93
N THR A 84 -27.00 -8.42 -3.15
CA THR A 84 -25.77 -8.37 -3.96
C THR A 84 -24.66 -9.23 -3.37
N LYS A 85 -24.43 -9.15 -2.05
CA LYS A 85 -23.48 -10.04 -1.35
C LYS A 85 -23.86 -11.51 -1.54
N ALA A 86 -25.13 -11.87 -1.40
CA ALA A 86 -25.60 -13.25 -1.55
C ALA A 86 -25.32 -13.79 -2.97
N GLU A 87 -25.66 -13.03 -4.01
CA GLU A 87 -25.40 -13.39 -5.41
C GLU A 87 -23.89 -13.60 -5.67
N VAL A 88 -23.05 -12.71 -5.13
CA VAL A 88 -21.59 -12.84 -5.27
C VAL A 88 -21.07 -14.09 -4.57
N LEU A 89 -21.61 -14.44 -3.40
CA LEU A 89 -21.21 -15.63 -2.65
C LEU A 89 -21.71 -16.94 -3.28
N GLU A 90 -22.80 -16.92 -4.07
CA GLU A 90 -23.18 -18.07 -4.90
C GLU A 90 -22.08 -18.41 -5.92
N ARG A 91 -21.43 -17.38 -6.48
CA ARG A 91 -20.35 -17.53 -7.44
C ARG A 91 -18.99 -17.79 -6.79
N PHE A 92 -18.69 -17.11 -5.68
CA PHE A 92 -17.41 -17.18 -4.97
C PHE A 92 -17.62 -17.37 -3.46
N PRO A 93 -17.95 -18.59 -3.00
CA PRO A 93 -18.36 -18.83 -1.61
C PRO A 93 -17.31 -18.49 -0.55
N ASP A 94 -16.03 -18.46 -0.92
CA ASP A 94 -14.89 -18.21 -0.04
C ASP A 94 -14.52 -16.72 0.13
N LEU A 95 -15.24 -15.81 -0.53
CA LEU A 95 -15.01 -14.37 -0.40
C LEU A 95 -15.35 -13.80 0.98
N ASP A 96 -16.24 -14.44 1.75
CA ASP A 96 -16.69 -13.93 3.07
C ASP A 96 -15.65 -14.09 4.20
N ALA A 97 -14.39 -14.21 3.84
CA ALA A 97 -13.30 -14.37 4.79
C ALA A 97 -12.24 -13.29 4.60
N PRO A 98 -11.36 -13.03 5.59
CA PRO A 98 -10.33 -12.02 5.48
C PRO A 98 -9.48 -12.22 4.23
N LEU A 99 -9.31 -11.19 3.39
CA LEU A 99 -8.66 -11.27 2.07
C LEU A 99 -9.21 -12.41 1.19
N GLY A 100 -10.52 -12.67 1.25
CA GLY A 100 -11.18 -13.77 0.56
C GLY A 100 -10.92 -13.79 -0.94
N TRP A 101 -10.69 -12.63 -1.56
CA TRP A 101 -10.32 -12.53 -2.98
C TRP A 101 -9.06 -13.33 -3.35
N ALA A 102 -8.11 -13.46 -2.42
CA ALA A 102 -6.87 -14.20 -2.63
C ALA A 102 -7.08 -15.72 -2.58
N GLY A 103 -8.26 -16.20 -2.17
CA GLY A 103 -8.66 -17.60 -2.19
C GLY A 103 -7.58 -18.55 -1.66
N SER A 104 -7.31 -19.61 -2.42
CA SER A 104 -6.27 -20.61 -2.15
C SER A 104 -5.11 -20.53 -3.15
N LEU A 105 -4.55 -19.33 -3.35
CA LEU A 105 -3.43 -19.13 -4.27
C LEU A 105 -2.24 -20.05 -3.94
N PRO A 106 -1.56 -20.64 -4.95
CA PRO A 106 -0.44 -21.54 -4.73
C PRO A 106 0.70 -20.83 -3.97
N GLY A 107 1.17 -21.44 -2.87
CA GLY A 107 2.22 -20.86 -2.04
C GLY A 107 1.74 -19.88 -0.95
N LEU A 108 0.46 -19.49 -0.95
CA LEU A 108 -0.12 -18.67 0.12
C LEU A 108 -0.33 -19.50 1.38
N LYS A 109 0.61 -19.40 2.33
CA LYS A 109 0.57 -20.18 3.59
C LYS A 109 -0.53 -19.72 4.56
N LYS A 110 -0.75 -18.40 4.61
CA LYS A 110 -1.73 -17.76 5.48
C LYS A 110 -2.32 -16.57 4.74
N ARG A 111 -3.64 -16.46 4.83
CA ARG A 111 -4.42 -15.40 4.18
C ARG A 111 -4.40 -14.14 5.05
N ASP A 112 -3.24 -13.51 5.09
CA ASP A 112 -3.01 -12.18 5.68
C ASP A 112 -2.04 -11.38 4.78
N PHE A 113 -1.89 -10.08 5.05
CA PHE A 113 -1.05 -9.23 4.20
C PHE A 113 0.42 -9.69 4.17
N ARG A 114 0.93 -10.28 5.25
CA ARG A 114 2.29 -10.85 5.28
C ARG A 114 2.43 -12.02 4.32
N GLY A 115 1.40 -12.86 4.23
CA GLY A 115 1.31 -13.92 3.25
C GLY A 115 1.35 -13.38 1.82
N LEU A 116 0.62 -12.30 1.54
CA LEU A 116 0.65 -11.64 0.22
C LEU A 116 2.01 -11.00 -0.09
N GLU A 117 2.69 -10.39 0.88
CA GLU A 117 4.04 -9.86 0.69
C GLU A 117 5.03 -10.95 0.27
N ALA A 118 4.99 -12.10 0.95
CA ALA A 118 5.83 -13.25 0.61
C ALA A 118 5.49 -13.82 -0.77
N LEU A 119 4.20 -13.88 -1.10
CA LEU A 119 3.72 -14.33 -2.41
C LEU A 119 4.17 -13.40 -3.54
N ALA A 120 4.17 -12.08 -3.30
CA ALA A 120 4.68 -11.05 -4.20
C ALA A 120 6.22 -10.98 -4.25
N ARG A 121 6.94 -11.73 -3.38
CA ARG A 121 8.40 -11.63 -3.18
C ARG A 121 8.88 -10.24 -2.73
N LEU A 122 8.01 -9.49 -2.04
CA LEU A 122 8.28 -8.15 -1.52
C LEU A 122 8.41 -8.12 0.01
N ASP A 123 8.44 -9.27 0.67
CA ASP A 123 8.54 -9.41 2.13
C ASP A 123 9.84 -8.88 2.73
N HIS A 124 10.90 -8.77 1.92
CA HIS A 124 12.15 -8.09 2.31
C HIS A 124 11.96 -6.60 2.62
N LEU A 125 10.90 -5.95 2.09
CA LEU A 125 10.55 -4.56 2.37
C LEU A 125 9.67 -4.39 3.63
N ARG A 126 9.25 -5.49 4.25
CA ARG A 126 8.39 -5.46 5.44
C ARG A 126 8.92 -4.61 6.60
N PRO A 127 10.24 -4.51 6.88
CA PRO A 127 10.75 -3.60 7.90
C PRO A 127 10.33 -2.14 7.63
N TYR A 128 10.41 -1.68 6.38
CA TYR A 128 10.01 -0.33 5.97
C TYR A 128 8.48 -0.15 6.05
N TYR A 129 7.70 -1.15 5.61
CA TYR A 129 6.25 -1.16 5.78
C TYR A 129 5.83 -1.06 7.25
N THR A 130 6.51 -1.80 8.13
CA THR A 130 6.24 -1.81 9.57
C THR A 130 6.60 -0.47 10.20
N TRP A 131 7.73 0.11 9.81
CA TRP A 131 8.14 1.43 10.26
C TRP A 131 7.13 2.49 9.85
N ALA A 132 6.75 2.56 8.57
CA ALA A 132 5.75 3.49 8.08
C ALA A 132 4.38 3.31 8.77
N SER A 133 4.01 2.08 9.12
CA SER A 133 2.77 1.79 9.87
C SER A 133 2.77 2.38 11.27
N HIS A 134 3.95 2.55 11.91
CA HIS A 134 4.04 3.22 13.20
C HIS A 134 3.75 4.72 13.13
N GLU A 135 3.88 5.36 11.97
CA GLU A 135 3.53 6.77 11.77
C GLU A 135 2.00 6.98 11.64
N VAL A 136 1.24 5.93 11.33
CA VAL A 136 -0.24 5.96 11.21
C VAL A 136 -0.91 5.56 12.52
N HIS A 137 -0.45 4.48 13.12
CA HIS A 137 -1.14 3.93 14.28
C HIS A 137 -0.76 4.67 15.55
N ALA A 138 -1.77 5.01 16.37
CA ALA A 138 -1.63 5.68 17.66
C ALA A 138 -1.03 4.78 18.76
N TYR A 139 0.13 4.18 18.47
CA TYR A 139 0.90 3.32 19.38
C TYR A 139 2.15 4.05 19.89
N PRO A 140 2.73 3.58 21.02
CA PRO A 140 3.90 4.21 21.61
C PRO A 140 5.09 4.38 20.66
N LYS A 141 5.23 3.51 19.66
CA LYS A 141 6.30 3.62 18.65
C LYS A 141 6.14 4.86 17.77
N GLY A 142 4.94 5.19 17.28
CA GLY A 142 4.71 6.41 16.50
C GLY A 142 5.07 7.67 17.29
N VAL A 143 4.65 7.72 18.56
CA VAL A 143 4.99 8.82 19.46
C VAL A 143 6.51 8.93 19.64
N ARG A 144 7.24 7.81 19.75
CA ARG A 144 8.70 7.82 19.93
C ARG A 144 9.45 8.17 18.63
N LEU A 145 9.06 7.60 17.50
CA LEU A 145 9.71 7.74 16.19
C LEU A 145 9.46 9.09 15.52
N ASN A 146 8.47 9.86 16.01
CA ASN A 146 8.33 11.27 15.64
C ASN A 146 9.45 12.09 16.31
N GLN A 147 10.65 11.99 15.74
CA GLN A 147 11.83 12.75 16.13
C GLN A 147 12.59 13.22 14.88
N SER A 148 13.30 14.31 15.02
CA SER A 148 14.28 14.83 14.06
C SER A 148 15.45 15.38 14.87
N GLY A 149 16.66 15.29 14.32
CA GLY A 149 17.83 15.85 14.97
C GLY A 149 18.71 16.67 14.05
N LEU A 150 19.49 17.57 14.65
CA LEU A 150 20.56 18.37 14.05
C LEU A 150 21.63 18.53 15.14
N ASP A 151 22.91 18.50 14.80
CA ASP A 151 24.02 18.76 15.74
C ASP A 151 23.95 17.92 17.04
N GLY A 152 23.57 16.65 16.93
CA GLY A 152 23.45 15.73 18.07
C GLY A 152 22.30 16.03 19.05
N ARG A 153 21.43 16.99 18.74
CA ARG A 153 20.20 17.28 19.49
C ARG A 153 19.02 16.62 18.80
N GLN A 154 18.08 16.09 19.59
CA GLN A 154 16.85 15.47 19.11
C GLN A 154 15.64 16.27 19.60
N TRP A 155 14.68 16.50 18.71
CA TRP A 155 13.41 17.15 19.02
C TRP A 155 12.25 16.40 18.36
N LYS A 156 11.05 16.66 18.85
CA LYS A 156 9.83 16.20 18.18
C LYS A 156 9.67 16.95 16.86
N LEU A 157 9.36 16.22 15.80
CA LEU A 157 9.09 16.81 14.50
C LEU A 157 7.67 17.38 14.51
N ALA A 158 7.57 18.71 14.58
CA ALA A 158 6.30 19.44 14.61
C ALA A 158 6.00 20.18 13.30
N GLY A 159 6.81 20.00 12.25
CA GLY A 159 6.70 20.79 11.03
C GLY A 159 7.58 20.28 9.89
N ARG A 160 7.90 21.20 8.98
CA ARG A 160 8.69 20.91 7.77
C ARG A 160 10.15 20.65 8.11
N THR A 161 10.78 19.75 7.36
CA THR A 161 12.21 19.46 7.44
C THR A 161 12.71 18.92 6.11
N ASN A 162 14.00 19.13 5.83
CA ASN A 162 14.69 18.51 4.69
C ASN A 162 15.34 17.16 5.06
N ALA A 163 15.34 16.78 6.34
CA ALA A 163 15.91 15.52 6.81
C ALA A 163 14.88 14.38 6.81
N GLY A 164 15.31 13.16 6.49
CA GLY A 164 14.48 11.95 6.51
C GLY A 164 13.55 11.82 5.31
N LEU A 165 13.87 12.49 4.20
CA LEU A 165 13.06 12.45 2.97
C LEU A 165 13.46 11.29 2.05
N ALA A 166 14.68 10.75 2.18
CA ALA A 166 15.17 9.76 1.24
C ALA A 166 14.43 8.42 1.37
N ASP A 167 14.26 7.88 2.57
CA ASP A 167 13.55 6.61 2.79
C ASP A 167 12.11 6.59 2.26
N PRO A 168 11.23 7.58 2.57
CA PRO A 168 9.87 7.56 2.03
C PRO A 168 9.84 7.82 0.53
N ALA A 169 10.78 8.61 -0.01
CA ALA A 169 10.89 8.83 -1.45
C ALA A 169 11.30 7.56 -2.20
N GLN A 170 12.34 6.88 -1.74
CA GLN A 170 12.80 5.62 -2.31
C GLN A 170 11.72 4.54 -2.24
N SER A 171 11.07 4.38 -1.08
CA SER A 171 9.97 3.43 -0.89
C SER A 171 8.83 3.69 -1.88
N ALA A 172 8.48 4.96 -2.07
CA ALA A 172 7.45 5.37 -3.03
C ALA A 172 7.83 5.08 -4.48
N LEU A 173 9.06 5.43 -4.87
CA LEU A 173 9.56 5.21 -6.23
C LEU A 173 9.64 3.72 -6.57
N ILE A 174 10.15 2.90 -5.64
CA ILE A 174 10.20 1.45 -5.77
C ILE A 174 8.80 0.87 -5.94
N ALA A 175 7.86 1.23 -5.06
CA ALA A 175 6.48 0.75 -5.15
C ALA A 175 5.78 1.20 -6.45
N LEU A 176 6.00 2.44 -6.89
CA LEU A 176 5.47 2.94 -8.16
C LEU A 176 6.01 2.15 -9.36
N ASN A 177 7.31 1.87 -9.36
CA ASN A 177 7.95 1.08 -10.40
C ASN A 177 7.42 -0.36 -10.39
N GLN A 178 7.21 -0.98 -9.23
CA GLN A 178 6.63 -2.33 -9.11
C GLN A 178 5.20 -2.42 -9.66
N VAL A 179 4.34 -1.44 -9.33
CA VAL A 179 2.98 -1.38 -9.91
C VAL A 179 3.06 -1.20 -11.42
N THR A 180 3.90 -0.26 -11.88
CA THR A 180 4.06 0.04 -13.31
C THR A 180 4.58 -1.17 -14.08
N ALA A 181 5.60 -1.85 -13.56
CA ALA A 181 6.13 -3.08 -14.13
C ALA A 181 5.03 -4.15 -14.22
N SER A 182 4.27 -4.39 -13.14
CA SER A 182 3.16 -5.35 -13.13
C SER A 182 2.14 -5.07 -14.23
N MET A 183 1.80 -3.80 -14.48
CA MET A 183 0.88 -3.43 -15.57
C MET A 183 1.49 -3.61 -16.96
N LEU A 184 2.78 -3.30 -17.12
CA LEU A 184 3.49 -3.42 -18.40
C LEU A 184 3.78 -4.87 -18.78
N THR A 185 4.00 -5.75 -17.80
CA THR A 185 4.39 -7.15 -17.99
C THR A 185 3.25 -8.14 -17.81
N LEU A 186 2.00 -7.67 -17.93
CA LEU A 186 0.83 -8.54 -17.81
C LEU A 186 0.97 -9.77 -18.73
N PRO A 187 0.89 -11.00 -18.19
CA PRO A 187 1.06 -12.20 -18.99
C PRO A 187 0.03 -12.28 -20.11
N GLY A 188 0.43 -12.81 -21.27
CA GLY A 188 -0.43 -12.93 -22.45
C GLY A 188 -0.49 -11.67 -23.34
N VAL A 189 0.13 -10.55 -22.96
CA VAL A 189 0.22 -9.34 -23.80
C VAL A 189 1.69 -9.03 -24.16
N PRO A 190 2.33 -9.83 -25.03
CA PRO A 190 3.73 -9.63 -25.39
C PRO A 190 3.92 -8.32 -26.14
N SER A 191 4.82 -7.46 -25.65
CA SER A 191 5.21 -6.23 -26.33
C SER A 191 6.64 -5.87 -25.96
N PRO A 192 7.60 -5.93 -26.91
CA PRO A 192 8.96 -5.47 -26.69
C PRO A 192 9.03 -4.03 -26.17
N SER A 193 8.17 -3.15 -26.68
CA SER A 193 8.10 -1.75 -26.24
C SER A 193 7.73 -1.61 -24.75
N ARG A 194 6.89 -2.50 -24.21
CA ARG A 194 6.54 -2.49 -22.78
C ARG A 194 7.70 -2.93 -21.90
N LEU A 195 8.49 -3.90 -22.35
CA LEU A 195 9.71 -4.32 -21.65
C LEU A 195 10.76 -3.20 -21.65
N VAL A 196 10.94 -2.53 -22.78
CA VAL A 196 11.83 -1.35 -22.88
C VAL A 196 11.34 -0.23 -21.97
N ALA A 197 10.03 0.06 -21.93
CA ALA A 197 9.46 1.06 -21.04
C ALA A 197 9.67 0.70 -19.56
N SER A 198 9.48 -0.58 -19.18
CA SER A 198 9.74 -1.05 -17.82
C SER A 198 11.21 -0.91 -17.43
N GLN A 199 12.13 -1.21 -18.35
CA GLN A 199 13.56 -1.04 -18.12
C GLN A 199 13.95 0.44 -17.96
N ALA A 200 13.40 1.31 -18.81
CA ALA A 200 13.62 2.75 -18.74
C ALA A 200 13.09 3.35 -17.42
N ALA A 201 11.90 2.93 -16.99
CA ALA A 201 11.33 3.34 -15.70
C ALA A 201 12.21 2.91 -14.52
N MET A 202 12.76 1.70 -14.56
CA MET A 202 13.69 1.21 -13.53
C MET A 202 14.99 2.01 -13.47
N ILE A 203 15.54 2.43 -14.62
CA ILE A 203 16.75 3.29 -14.66
C ILE A 203 16.45 4.64 -14.00
N LEU A 204 15.36 5.30 -14.40
CA LEU A 204 14.95 6.59 -13.83
C LEU A 204 14.66 6.49 -12.32
N GLN A 205 14.00 5.41 -11.90
CA GLN A 205 13.76 5.14 -10.48
C GLN A 205 15.06 5.00 -9.70
N ASN A 206 16.05 4.26 -10.21
CA ASN A 206 17.33 4.09 -9.53
C ASN A 206 18.11 5.42 -9.45
N GLU A 207 18.14 6.20 -10.53
CA GLU A 207 18.76 7.53 -10.53
C GLU A 207 18.11 8.45 -9.49
N ALA A 208 16.78 8.50 -9.45
CA ALA A 208 16.05 9.30 -8.47
C ALA A 208 16.30 8.83 -7.03
N CYS A 209 16.32 7.52 -6.78
CA CYS A 209 16.64 6.95 -5.47
C CYS A 209 18.04 7.37 -5.00
N HIS A 210 19.05 7.25 -5.86
CA HIS A 210 20.41 7.66 -5.53
C HIS A 210 20.51 9.17 -5.26
N GLU A 211 19.78 9.99 -6.01
CA GLU A 211 19.79 11.44 -5.83
C GLU A 211 19.21 11.85 -4.48
N PHE A 212 18.12 11.20 -4.05
CA PHE A 212 17.56 11.42 -2.71
C PHE A 212 18.56 11.09 -1.59
N VAL A 213 19.27 9.97 -1.70
CA VAL A 213 20.30 9.57 -0.73
C VAL A 213 21.46 10.56 -0.73
N ARG A 214 21.97 10.93 -1.92
CA ARG A 214 23.07 11.89 -2.08
C ARG A 214 22.76 13.22 -1.39
N ILE A 215 21.56 13.77 -1.62
CA ILE A 215 21.14 15.04 -1.03
C ILE A 215 20.99 14.91 0.50
N GLU A 216 20.45 13.80 0.99
CA GLU A 216 20.33 13.57 2.43
C GLU A 216 21.70 13.45 3.12
N ASP A 217 22.66 12.79 2.49
CA ASP A 217 24.05 12.70 2.96
C ASP A 217 24.73 14.08 2.97
N GLU A 218 24.50 14.91 1.95
CA GLU A 218 25.01 16.29 1.90
C GLU A 218 24.45 17.15 3.03
N ILE A 219 23.13 17.09 3.26
CA ILE A 219 22.48 17.78 4.39
C ILE A 219 23.05 17.29 5.73
N ALA A 220 23.29 15.99 5.86
CA ALA A 220 23.87 15.43 7.08
C ALA A 220 25.32 15.88 7.31
N ALA A 221 26.12 15.97 6.24
CA ALA A 221 27.50 16.45 6.29
C ALA A 221 27.58 17.95 6.61
N GLU A 222 26.65 18.77 6.10
CA GLU A 222 26.56 20.19 6.40
C GLU A 222 26.18 20.46 7.87
N HIS A 223 25.43 19.56 8.51
CA HIS A 223 24.75 19.86 9.76
C HIS A 223 24.81 18.79 10.88
N SER A 224 25.76 17.85 10.84
CA SER A 224 25.90 16.80 11.87
C SER A 224 24.56 16.15 12.28
N VAL A 225 23.69 15.87 11.29
CA VAL A 225 22.33 15.36 11.50
C VAL A 225 22.39 13.89 11.90
N THR A 226 21.63 13.51 12.93
CA THR A 226 21.30 12.09 13.18
C THR A 226 19.80 11.92 13.04
N VAL A 227 19.36 11.17 12.03
CA VAL A 227 17.97 10.70 11.89
C VAL A 227 17.89 9.30 12.52
N VAL A 228 16.94 9.07 13.43
CA VAL A 228 16.68 7.77 14.09
C VAL A 228 15.20 7.40 13.95
#